data_AF-A0A9X2GA35-F1
#
_entry.id   AF-A0A9X2GA35-F1
#
_cell.length_a   1.000
_cell.length_b   1.000
_cell.length_c   1.000
_cell.angle_alpha   90.00
_cell.angle_beta   90.00
_cell.angle_gamma   90.00
#
_symmetry.space_group_name_H-M   'P 1'
#
loop_
_entity.id
_entity.type
_entity.pdbx_description
1 polymer ?
#
loop_
_entity_poly.entity_id
_entity_poly.type
_entity_poly.pdbx_seq_one_letter_code
_entity_poly.pdbx_strand_id
1 'polypeptide(L)'
;MTIALLLALAGLAVLDSTSFGTLGIPVYLMLSLDRSRTTRLLIYLATVTIFYFLVGVALMLGLTTAMDTFGDALHSRAAYAVQLVLGVGLFALSWRFDPKWRAKRGLPERTFEPRVGGPRTMMLVGLTAGVLEVATMVPYLAAIGMMTTAGLAVAQWAPLLGAYVLIMILPALVLMALRAGAGKWLEPKLERLRAWLVKHSSSMLSWGMAIVGFLLARDAAAHLFL
;
A
#
# COMPACT_ATOMS: atom_id res chain seq x y z
N MET A 1 -13.56 19.70 -12.12
CA MET A 1 -13.58 18.33 -11.55
C MET A 1 -14.87 17.65 -11.99
N THR A 2 -14.78 16.45 -12.55
CA THR A 2 -15.95 15.68 -13.00
C THR A 2 -16.44 14.74 -11.91
N ILE A 3 -17.75 14.43 -11.90
CA ILE A 3 -18.32 13.44 -10.97
C ILE A 3 -17.70 12.05 -11.20
N ALA A 4 -17.42 11.71 -12.45
CA ALA A 4 -16.76 10.45 -12.81
C ALA A 4 -15.39 10.30 -12.13
N LEU A 5 -14.57 11.35 -12.11
CA LEU A 5 -13.27 11.33 -11.43
C LEU A 5 -13.45 11.13 -9.92
N LEU A 6 -14.40 11.82 -9.29
CA LEU A 6 -14.66 11.68 -7.85
C LEU A 6 -15.08 10.25 -7.49
N LEU A 7 -15.98 9.65 -8.28
CA LEU A 7 -16.44 8.28 -8.07
C LEU A 7 -15.32 7.26 -8.30
N ALA A 8 -14.49 7.46 -9.32
CA ALA A 8 -13.33 6.61 -9.58
C ALA A 8 -12.32 6.67 -8.42
N LEU A 9 -11.99 7.87 -7.94
CA LEU A 9 -11.08 8.07 -6.80
C LEU A 9 -11.66 7.47 -5.52
N ALA A 10 -12.95 7.64 -5.25
CA ALA A 10 -13.61 7.03 -4.10
C ALA A 10 -13.56 5.49 -4.18
N GLY A 11 -13.84 4.92 -5.35
CA GLY A 11 -13.75 3.47 -5.58
C GLY A 11 -12.34 2.93 -5.38
N LEU A 12 -11.33 3.63 -5.91
CA LEU A 12 -9.92 3.29 -5.71
C LEU A 12 -9.51 3.39 -4.23
N ALA A 13 -9.94 4.44 -3.53
CA ALA A 13 -9.64 4.61 -2.11
C ALA A 13 -10.27 3.50 -1.24
N VAL A 14 -11.49 3.07 -1.58
CA VAL A 14 -12.15 1.94 -0.91
C VAL A 14 -11.39 0.64 -1.19
N LEU A 15 -10.95 0.41 -2.44
CA LEU A 15 -10.14 -0.76 -2.77
C LEU A 15 -8.84 -0.77 -1.96
N ASP A 16 -8.15 0.38 -1.88
CA ASP A 16 -6.89 0.55 -1.16
C ASP A 16 -7.06 0.42 0.36
N SER A 17 -8.23 0.77 0.90
CA SER A 17 -8.59 0.60 2.32
C SER A 17 -8.66 -0.87 2.78
N THR A 18 -8.67 -1.80 1.83
CA THR A 18 -8.66 -3.26 2.10
C THR A 18 -7.27 -3.87 2.01
N SER A 19 -6.24 -3.06 1.73
CA SER A 19 -4.86 -3.53 1.61
C SER A 19 -4.32 -4.08 2.94
N PHE A 20 -3.24 -4.86 2.83
CA PHE A 20 -2.64 -5.51 3.98
C PHE A 20 -2.04 -4.52 4.99
N GLY A 21 -1.46 -3.41 4.58
CA GLY A 21 -0.89 -2.40 5.47
C GLY A 21 -1.90 -1.39 6.02
N THR A 22 -2.97 -1.09 5.28
CA THR A 22 -4.01 -0.13 5.72
C THR A 22 -5.04 -0.75 6.65
N LEU A 23 -5.34 -2.05 6.50
CA LEU A 23 -6.28 -2.78 7.34
C LEU A 23 -5.61 -3.94 8.10
N GLY A 24 -4.79 -4.73 7.41
CA GLY A 24 -4.21 -5.96 7.97
C GLY A 24 -3.28 -5.71 9.16
N ILE A 25 -2.34 -4.78 9.03
CA ILE A 25 -1.43 -4.37 10.12
C ILE A 25 -2.20 -3.76 11.30
N PRO A 26 -3.11 -2.78 11.13
CA PRO A 26 -3.89 -2.27 12.25
C PRO A 26 -4.70 -3.36 12.97
N VAL A 27 -5.35 -4.29 12.26
CA VAL A 27 -6.06 -5.42 12.88
C VAL A 27 -5.10 -6.32 13.67
N TYR A 28 -3.92 -6.63 13.12
CA TYR A 28 -2.91 -7.40 13.84
C TYR A 28 -2.49 -6.68 15.13
N LEU A 29 -2.18 -5.39 15.01
CA LEU A 29 -1.73 -4.56 16.11
C LEU A 29 -2.79 -4.46 17.21
N MET A 30 -4.06 -4.28 16.85
CA MET A 30 -5.18 -4.24 17.79
C MET A 30 -5.23 -5.47 18.68
N LEU A 31 -5.02 -6.67 18.13
CA LEU A 31 -5.12 -7.90 18.90
C LEU A 31 -3.84 -8.23 19.66
N SER A 32 -2.70 -7.74 19.18
CA SER A 32 -1.41 -7.88 19.86
C SER A 32 -1.19 -6.85 20.98
N LEU A 33 -1.91 -5.73 20.94
CA LEU A 33 -1.84 -4.64 21.91
C LEU A 33 -3.06 -4.66 22.83
N ASP A 34 -2.85 -4.52 24.14
CA ASP A 34 -3.93 -4.32 25.10
C ASP A 34 -4.75 -3.06 24.78
N ARG A 35 -6.03 -3.04 25.19
CA ARG A 35 -6.93 -1.87 25.02
C ARG A 35 -6.38 -0.56 25.57
N SER A 36 -5.50 -0.59 26.57
CA SER A 36 -4.85 0.60 27.13
C SER A 36 -3.87 1.27 26.17
N ARG A 37 -3.54 0.63 25.04
CA ARG A 37 -2.53 1.09 24.09
C ARG A 37 -3.13 1.63 22.79
N THR A 38 -4.41 2.04 22.79
CA THR A 38 -5.09 2.71 21.66
C THR A 38 -4.28 3.88 21.12
N THR A 39 -3.60 4.65 21.98
CA THR A 39 -2.71 5.74 21.57
C THR A 39 -1.60 5.28 20.63
N ARG A 40 -1.06 4.06 20.81
CA ARG A 40 0.00 3.51 19.96
C ARG A 40 -0.50 3.16 18.56
N LEU A 41 -1.73 2.67 18.47
CA LEU A 41 -2.39 2.39 17.19
C LEU A 41 -2.73 3.69 16.45
N LEU A 42 -3.17 4.72 17.17
CA LEU A 42 -3.38 6.06 16.61
C LEU A 42 -2.08 6.68 16.09
N ILE A 43 -0.95 6.52 16.80
CA ILE A 43 0.37 6.97 16.32
C ILE A 43 0.75 6.24 15.03
N TYR A 44 0.53 4.93 14.95
CA TYR A 44 0.74 4.16 13.72
C TYR A 44 -0.13 4.71 12.57
N LEU A 45 -1.45 4.83 12.78
CA LEU A 45 -2.39 5.34 11.78
C LEU A 45 -2.03 6.76 11.32
N ALA A 46 -1.70 7.65 12.26
CA ALA A 46 -1.28 9.01 11.93
C ALA A 46 0.03 9.02 11.12
N THR A 47 1.00 8.18 11.49
CA THR A 47 2.27 8.05 10.75
C THR A 47 2.01 7.60 9.33
N VAL A 48 1.21 6.55 9.15
CA VAL A 48 0.85 6.01 7.83
C VAL A 48 0.09 7.06 7.00
N THR A 49 -0.89 7.73 7.58
CA THR A 49 -1.67 8.80 6.94
C THR A 49 -0.77 9.93 6.44
N ILE A 50 0.09 10.47 7.32
CA ILE A 50 1.01 11.56 6.99
C ILE A 50 2.01 11.09 5.94
N PHE A 51 2.58 9.90 6.09
CA PHE A 51 3.52 9.34 5.13
C PHE A 51 2.89 9.23 3.74
N TYR A 52 1.70 8.63 3.62
CA TYR A 52 1.01 8.52 2.34
C TYR A 52 0.67 9.88 1.77
N PHE A 53 0.16 10.80 2.56
CA PHE A 53 -0.12 12.15 2.08
C PHE A 53 1.14 12.84 1.54
N LEU A 54 2.27 12.75 2.25
CA LEU A 54 3.54 13.33 1.82
C LEU A 54 4.09 12.66 0.56
N VAL A 55 4.00 11.34 0.44
CA VAL A 55 4.37 10.61 -0.78
C VAL A 55 3.50 11.05 -1.95
N GLY A 56 2.19 11.15 -1.77
CA GLY A 56 1.28 11.64 -2.81
C GLY A 56 1.56 13.07 -3.22
N VAL A 57 1.86 13.96 -2.26
CA VAL A 57 2.29 15.33 -2.55
C VAL A 57 3.60 15.33 -3.34
N ALA A 58 4.59 14.54 -2.91
CA ALA A 58 5.86 14.42 -3.60
C ALA A 58 5.69 13.86 -5.02
N LEU A 59 4.77 12.92 -5.23
CA LEU A 59 4.43 12.41 -6.55
C LEU A 59 3.68 13.47 -7.37
N MET A 60 2.64 14.12 -6.85
CA MET A 60 1.90 15.14 -7.59
C MET A 60 2.76 16.34 -8.01
N LEU A 61 3.72 16.75 -7.18
CA LEU A 61 4.67 17.83 -7.48
C LEU A 61 5.84 17.34 -8.32
N GLY A 62 6.37 16.16 -8.01
CA GLY A 62 7.58 15.62 -8.61
C GLY A 62 7.34 14.96 -9.96
N LEU A 63 6.16 14.40 -10.23
CA LEU A 63 5.88 13.67 -11.47
C LEU A 63 5.90 14.62 -12.67
N THR A 64 5.31 15.82 -12.54
CA THR A 64 5.35 16.84 -13.59
C THR A 64 6.76 17.35 -13.82
N THR A 65 7.46 17.77 -12.75
CA THR A 65 8.84 18.26 -12.87
C THR A 65 9.81 17.20 -13.39
N ALA A 66 9.65 15.94 -12.98
CA ALA A 66 10.47 14.83 -13.45
C ALA A 66 10.16 14.47 -14.91
N MET A 67 8.90 14.52 -15.33
CA MET A 67 8.53 14.32 -16.74
C MET A 67 9.07 15.44 -17.62
N ASP A 68 9.00 16.69 -17.18
CA ASP A 68 9.51 17.83 -17.95
C ASP A 68 11.05 17.82 -18.07
N THR A 69 11.75 17.37 -17.03
CA THR A 69 13.22 17.38 -16.97
C THR A 69 13.86 16.10 -17.55
N PHE A 70 13.23 14.95 -17.30
CA PHE A 70 13.78 13.63 -17.61
C PHE A 70 12.91 12.81 -18.56
N GLY A 71 11.86 13.39 -19.14
CA GLY A 71 10.92 12.71 -20.04
C GLY A 71 11.66 11.96 -21.15
N ASP A 72 12.54 12.64 -21.89
CA ASP A 72 13.31 12.02 -22.98
C ASP A 72 14.24 10.90 -22.49
N ALA A 73 14.82 11.05 -21.29
CA ALA A 73 15.66 10.02 -20.68
C ALA A 73 14.85 8.81 -20.21
N LEU A 74 13.62 9.02 -19.71
CA LEU A 74 12.70 7.97 -19.27
C LEU A 74 12.07 7.21 -20.44
N HIS A 75 11.93 7.84 -21.60
CA HIS A 75 11.52 7.17 -22.84
C HIS A 75 12.71 6.57 -23.62
N SER A 76 13.91 6.59 -23.04
CA SER A 76 15.08 5.99 -23.67
C SER A 76 15.06 4.46 -23.59
N ARG A 77 15.73 3.83 -24.55
CA ARG A 77 15.93 2.38 -24.55
C ARG A 77 16.59 1.87 -23.26
N ALA A 78 17.46 2.69 -22.64
CA ALA A 78 18.11 2.36 -21.38
C ALA A 78 17.12 2.36 -20.20
N ALA A 79 16.21 3.35 -20.14
CA ALA A 79 15.19 3.39 -19.10
C ALA A 79 14.23 2.20 -19.19
N TYR A 80 13.77 1.82 -20.39
CA TYR A 80 12.98 0.61 -20.56
C TYR A 80 13.76 -0.67 -20.23
N ALA A 81 15.07 -0.73 -20.52
CA ALA A 81 15.90 -1.86 -20.10
C ALA A 81 15.99 -1.97 -18.56
N VAL A 82 16.15 -0.85 -17.85
CA VAL A 82 16.12 -0.81 -16.38
C VAL A 82 14.74 -1.23 -15.86
N GLN A 83 13.66 -0.71 -16.44
CA GLN A 83 12.29 -1.10 -16.10
C GLN A 83 12.05 -2.60 -16.29
N LEU A 84 12.55 -3.17 -17.39
CA LEU A 84 12.48 -4.61 -17.66
C LEU A 84 13.22 -5.42 -16.58
N VAL A 85 14.44 -5.02 -16.22
CA VAL A 85 15.22 -5.66 -15.15
C VAL A 85 14.50 -5.57 -13.81
N LEU A 86 13.93 -4.41 -13.47
CA LEU A 86 13.15 -4.22 -12.25
C LEU A 86 11.88 -5.09 -12.24
N GLY A 87 11.15 -5.14 -13.36
CA GLY A 87 9.94 -5.95 -13.51
C GLY A 87 10.22 -7.45 -13.36
N VAL A 88 11.23 -7.95 -14.09
CA VAL A 88 11.67 -9.35 -13.99
C VAL A 88 12.21 -9.65 -12.59
N GLY A 89 12.96 -8.73 -11.98
CA GLY A 89 13.47 -8.85 -10.62
C GLY A 89 12.36 -8.96 -9.57
N LEU A 90 11.34 -8.10 -9.63
CA LEU A 90 10.15 -8.17 -8.78
C LEU A 90 9.38 -9.46 -8.98
N PHE A 91 9.17 -9.87 -10.24
CA PHE A 91 8.50 -11.13 -10.57
C PHE A 91 9.28 -12.32 -9.99
N ALA A 92 10.60 -12.36 -10.15
CA ALA A 92 11.43 -13.42 -9.60
C ALA A 92 11.46 -13.42 -8.06
N LEU A 93 11.48 -12.23 -7.45
CA LEU A 93 11.44 -12.07 -5.99
C LEU A 93 10.12 -12.57 -5.40
N SER A 94 9.01 -12.49 -6.16
CA SER A 94 7.70 -12.99 -5.72
C SER A 94 7.74 -14.44 -5.26
N TRP A 95 8.43 -15.33 -5.99
CA TRP A 95 8.56 -16.75 -5.61
C TRP A 95 9.22 -16.95 -4.25
N ARG A 96 10.07 -16.03 -3.82
CA ARG A 96 10.72 -16.10 -2.50
C ARG A 96 9.72 -15.89 -1.36
N PHE A 97 8.59 -15.25 -1.64
CA PHE A 97 7.49 -15.02 -0.70
C PHE A 97 6.30 -15.97 -0.92
N ASP A 98 6.28 -16.74 -2.01
CA ASP A 98 5.27 -17.76 -2.27
C ASP A 98 5.35 -18.90 -1.22
N PRO A 99 4.28 -19.12 -0.43
CA PRO A 99 4.27 -20.14 0.61
C PRO A 99 4.31 -21.57 0.06
N LYS A 100 3.69 -21.84 -1.10
CA LYS A 100 3.71 -23.15 -1.76
C LYS A 100 5.09 -23.48 -2.32
N TRP A 101 5.75 -22.50 -2.94
CA TRP A 101 7.12 -22.66 -3.46
C TRP A 101 8.10 -22.97 -2.33
N ARG A 102 7.96 -22.32 -1.17
CA ARG A 102 8.83 -22.56 0.00
C ARG A 102 8.54 -23.84 0.75
N ALA A 103 7.27 -24.23 0.88
CA ALA A 103 6.90 -25.53 1.44
C ALA A 103 7.52 -26.69 0.64
N LYS A 104 7.50 -26.62 -0.69
CA LYS A 104 8.15 -27.62 -1.57
C LYS A 104 9.68 -27.70 -1.40
N ARG A 105 10.31 -26.66 -0.87
CA ARG A 105 11.76 -26.57 -0.64
C ARG A 105 12.15 -26.77 0.83
N GLY A 106 11.20 -27.12 1.70
CA GLY A 106 11.45 -27.29 3.14
C GLY A 106 11.86 -26.00 3.86
N LEU A 107 11.56 -24.83 3.30
CA LEU A 107 11.91 -23.53 3.88
C LEU A 107 10.80 -23.05 4.83
N PRO A 108 11.13 -22.48 6.01
CA PRO A 108 10.14 -22.04 7.00
C PRO A 108 9.32 -20.87 6.48
N GLU A 109 8.01 -20.82 6.74
CA GLU A 109 7.12 -19.75 6.25
C GLU A 109 7.55 -18.34 6.74
N ARG A 110 7.36 -17.31 5.90
CA ARG A 110 7.82 -15.93 6.14
C ARG A 110 6.56 -15.17 6.43
N THR A 111 6.14 -15.26 7.68
CA THR A 111 5.04 -14.47 8.20
C THR A 111 5.55 -13.06 8.49
N PHE A 112 4.84 -12.06 7.99
CA PHE A 112 5.09 -10.68 8.38
C PHE A 112 4.41 -10.47 9.75
N GLU A 113 5.21 -10.46 10.81
CA GLU A 113 4.74 -10.13 12.15
C GLU A 113 5.23 -8.72 12.52
N PRO A 114 4.34 -7.72 12.54
CA PRO A 114 4.68 -6.37 12.97
C PRO A 114 5.28 -6.38 14.39
N ARG A 115 6.45 -5.77 14.56
CA ARG A 115 7.08 -5.64 15.88
C ARG A 115 6.25 -4.73 16.77
N VAL A 116 5.75 -5.26 17.88
CA VAL A 116 5.03 -4.49 18.89
C VAL A 116 6.03 -3.81 19.82
N GLY A 117 5.90 -2.50 20.02
CA GLY A 117 6.86 -1.76 20.84
C GLY A 117 6.37 -0.40 21.33
N GLY A 118 7.31 0.46 21.73
CA GLY A 118 7.03 1.84 22.14
C GLY A 118 6.64 2.75 20.96
N PRO A 119 6.32 4.03 21.22
CA PRO A 119 5.91 4.98 20.17
C PRO A 119 6.87 5.04 18.97
N ARG A 120 8.18 5.03 19.22
CA ARG A 120 9.21 4.99 18.17
C ARG A 120 9.13 3.73 17.31
N THR A 121 8.93 2.56 17.92
CA THR A 121 8.75 1.31 17.19
C THR A 121 7.50 1.37 16.31
N MET A 122 6.41 1.94 16.80
CA MET A 122 5.17 2.06 16.03
C MET A 122 5.31 2.98 14.82
N MET A 123 6.01 4.11 14.97
CA MET A 123 6.35 4.97 13.83
C MET A 123 7.21 4.21 12.82
N LEU A 124 8.22 3.48 13.27
CA LEU A 124 9.09 2.70 12.40
C LEU A 124 8.31 1.62 11.63
N VAL A 125 7.41 0.91 12.32
CA VAL A 125 6.51 -0.08 11.70
C VAL A 125 5.63 0.61 10.65
N GLY A 126 5.02 1.76 10.96
CA GLY A 126 4.23 2.54 10.01
C GLY A 126 5.01 2.95 8.77
N LEU A 127 6.23 3.46 8.94
CA LEU A 127 7.11 3.87 7.83
C LEU A 127 7.54 2.66 6.99
N THR A 128 8.00 1.58 7.62
CA THR A 128 8.42 0.38 6.87
C THR A 128 7.26 -0.28 6.13
N ALA A 129 6.07 -0.29 6.72
CA ALA A 129 4.85 -0.76 6.07
C ALA A 129 4.49 0.13 4.88
N GLY A 130 4.50 1.46 5.07
CA GLY A 130 4.23 2.42 4.00
C GLY A 130 5.22 2.28 2.84
N VAL A 131 6.52 2.18 3.10
CA VAL A 131 7.53 1.98 2.04
C VAL A 131 7.30 0.68 1.28
N LEU A 132 6.97 -0.41 1.99
CA LEU A 132 6.73 -1.71 1.35
C LEU A 132 5.46 -1.69 0.50
N GLU A 133 4.42 -1.02 0.97
CA GLU A 133 3.14 -0.93 0.27
C GLU A 133 3.18 0.00 -0.93
N VAL A 134 3.90 1.14 -0.87
CA VAL A 134 3.99 2.11 -1.98
C VAL A 134 4.38 1.42 -3.30
N ALA A 135 5.24 0.41 -3.26
CA ALA A 135 5.65 -0.35 -4.45
C ALA A 135 4.54 -1.27 -5.04
N THR A 136 3.49 -1.54 -4.27
CA THR A 136 2.40 -2.48 -4.61
C THR A 136 1.02 -1.83 -4.70
N MET A 137 0.91 -0.53 -4.40
CA MET A 137 -0.35 0.21 -4.38
C MET A 137 -0.74 0.74 -5.75
N VAL A 138 -1.07 -0.18 -6.64
CA VAL A 138 -1.64 0.13 -7.96
C VAL A 138 -2.84 1.10 -7.85
N PRO A 139 -3.79 0.97 -6.89
CA PRO A 139 -4.91 1.90 -6.77
C PRO A 139 -4.48 3.34 -6.45
N TYR A 140 -3.51 3.50 -5.54
CA TYR A 140 -2.99 4.81 -5.15
C TYR A 140 -2.26 5.49 -6.31
N LEU A 141 -1.37 4.76 -6.98
CA LEU A 141 -0.63 5.28 -8.13
C LEU A 141 -1.56 5.64 -9.30
N ALA A 142 -2.60 4.84 -9.54
CA ALA A 142 -3.64 5.16 -10.51
C ALA A 142 -4.40 6.44 -10.14
N ALA A 143 -4.73 6.63 -8.87
CA ALA A 143 -5.39 7.85 -8.39
C ALA A 143 -4.52 9.10 -8.62
N ILE A 144 -3.22 9.03 -8.31
CA ILE A 144 -2.25 10.07 -8.62
C ILE A 144 -2.24 10.36 -10.12
N GLY A 145 -2.08 9.34 -10.97
CA GLY A 145 -2.07 9.49 -12.43
C GLY A 145 -3.36 10.12 -12.98
N MET A 146 -4.52 9.75 -12.46
CA MET A 146 -5.80 10.38 -12.82
C MET A 146 -5.86 11.85 -12.41
N MET A 147 -5.39 12.21 -11.22
CA MET A 147 -5.35 13.60 -10.76
C MET A 147 -4.35 14.44 -11.55
N THR A 148 -3.20 13.88 -11.92
CA THR A 148 -2.18 14.54 -12.74
C THR A 148 -2.68 14.75 -14.17
N THR A 149 -3.25 13.73 -14.82
CA THR A 149 -3.76 13.83 -16.20
C THR A 149 -4.98 14.73 -16.32
N ALA A 150 -5.80 14.84 -15.26
CA ALA A 150 -6.90 15.79 -15.19
C ALA A 150 -6.45 17.26 -15.04
N GLY A 151 -5.14 17.52 -14.89
CA GLY A 151 -4.59 18.88 -14.81
C GLY A 151 -5.10 19.68 -13.61
N LEU A 152 -5.39 19.00 -12.50
CA LEU A 152 -5.97 19.65 -11.32
C LEU A 152 -4.98 20.66 -10.72
N ALA A 153 -5.49 21.84 -10.34
CA ALA A 153 -4.70 22.80 -9.59
C ALA A 153 -4.38 22.29 -8.18
N VAL A 154 -3.33 22.81 -7.53
CA VAL A 154 -2.93 22.42 -6.15
C VAL A 154 -4.09 22.54 -5.17
N ALA A 155 -4.88 23.60 -5.28
CA ALA A 155 -6.06 23.82 -4.45
C ALA A 155 -7.14 22.74 -4.62
N GLN A 156 -7.13 21.98 -5.71
CA GLN A 156 -8.09 20.91 -5.99
C GLN A 156 -7.53 19.54 -5.63
N TRP A 157 -6.32 19.20 -6.07
CA TRP A 157 -5.78 17.86 -5.83
C TRP A 157 -5.33 17.65 -4.39
N ALA A 158 -4.81 18.68 -3.70
CA ALA A 158 -4.33 18.53 -2.32
C ALA A 158 -5.44 18.10 -1.34
N PRO A 159 -6.62 18.75 -1.29
CA PRO A 159 -7.72 18.28 -0.44
C PRO A 159 -8.30 16.95 -0.93
N LEU A 160 -8.30 16.69 -2.24
CA LEU A 160 -8.79 15.44 -2.81
C LEU A 160 -7.90 14.25 -2.42
N LEU A 161 -6.59 14.43 -2.46
CA LEU A 161 -5.60 13.48 -1.96
C LEU A 161 -5.76 13.26 -0.46
N GLY A 162 -5.97 14.33 0.31
CA GLY A 162 -6.29 14.23 1.73
C GLY A 162 -7.53 13.37 1.99
N ALA A 163 -8.62 13.63 1.26
CA ALA A 163 -9.85 12.84 1.35
C ALA A 163 -9.62 11.38 0.95
N TYR A 164 -8.85 11.11 -0.11
CA TYR A 164 -8.47 9.76 -0.53
C TYR A 164 -7.78 9.00 0.62
N VAL A 165 -6.73 9.59 1.20
CA VAL A 165 -5.97 8.96 2.29
C VAL A 165 -6.84 8.77 3.55
N LEU A 166 -7.76 9.70 3.83
CA LEU A 166 -8.72 9.54 4.93
C LEU A 166 -9.70 8.39 4.71
N ILE A 167 -10.23 8.23 3.50
CA ILE A 167 -11.09 7.08 3.14
C ILE A 167 -10.30 5.78 3.29
N MET A 168 -9.03 5.77 2.87
CA MET A 168 -8.14 4.61 2.98
C MET A 168 -7.98 4.12 4.42
N ILE A 169 -7.83 5.02 5.41
CA ILE A 169 -7.68 4.62 6.83
C ILE A 169 -9.01 4.43 7.58
N LEU A 170 -10.13 4.84 6.97
CA LEU A 170 -11.43 4.88 7.61
C LEU A 170 -11.87 3.51 8.19
N PRO A 171 -11.70 2.37 7.49
CA PRO A 171 -12.10 1.08 8.04
C PRO A 171 -11.37 0.73 9.33
N ALA A 172 -10.07 1.05 9.43
CA ALA A 172 -9.28 0.79 10.64
C ALA A 172 -9.77 1.65 11.83
N LEU A 173 -10.12 2.92 11.58
CA LEU A 173 -10.71 3.80 12.59
C LEU A 173 -12.09 3.30 13.04
N VAL A 174 -12.94 2.88 12.09
CA VAL A 174 -14.27 2.32 12.39
C VAL A 174 -14.13 1.05 13.22
N LEU A 175 -13.25 0.13 12.85
CA LEU A 175 -12.97 -1.08 13.64
C LEU A 175 -12.47 -0.73 15.05
N MET A 176 -11.71 0.35 15.20
CA MET A 176 -11.20 0.80 16.50
C MET A 176 -12.32 1.33 17.40
N ALA A 177 -13.20 2.15 16.85
CA ALA A 177 -14.38 2.64 17.55
C ALA A 177 -15.34 1.49 17.92
N LEU A 178 -15.60 0.57 16.97
CA LEU A 178 -16.43 -0.61 17.22
C LEU A 178 -15.83 -1.52 18.31
N ARG A 179 -14.51 -1.73 18.32
CA ARG A 179 -13.86 -2.52 19.37
C ARG A 179 -13.94 -1.87 20.75
N ALA A 180 -13.94 -0.53 20.81
CA ALA A 180 -14.10 0.22 22.04
C ALA A 180 -15.53 0.08 22.60
N GLY A 181 -16.56 0.12 21.75
CA GLY A 181 -17.97 0.02 22.17
C GLY A 181 -18.50 -1.41 22.32
N ALA A 182 -18.12 -2.34 21.44
CA ALA A 182 -18.69 -3.69 21.35
C ALA A 182 -17.92 -4.75 22.15
N GLY A 183 -16.91 -4.37 22.93
CA GLY A 183 -16.38 -5.22 23.99
C GLY A 183 -15.83 -6.57 23.53
N LYS A 184 -16.10 -7.62 24.33
CA LYS A 184 -15.66 -9.01 24.13
C LYS A 184 -16.30 -9.69 22.91
N TRP A 185 -17.36 -9.12 22.34
CA TRP A 185 -18.09 -9.72 21.22
C TRP A 185 -17.32 -9.63 19.90
N LEU A 186 -16.50 -8.57 19.74
CA LEU A 186 -15.70 -8.35 18.53
C LEU A 186 -14.36 -9.12 18.57
N GLU A 187 -13.83 -9.40 19.76
CA GLU A 187 -12.55 -10.11 19.96
C GLU A 187 -12.45 -11.42 19.14
N PRO A 188 -13.40 -12.38 19.23
CA PRO A 188 -13.29 -13.65 18.50
C PRO A 188 -13.39 -13.48 16.98
N LYS A 189 -14.08 -12.44 16.49
CA LYS A 189 -14.16 -12.15 15.04
C LYS A 189 -12.86 -11.54 14.54
N LEU A 190 -12.29 -10.62 15.30
CA LEU A 190 -11.01 -10.00 15.02
C LEU A 190 -9.89 -11.05 15.06
N GLU A 191 -9.90 -11.99 16.00
CA GLU A 191 -8.92 -13.10 16.05
C GLU A 191 -8.97 -13.98 14.80
N ARG A 192 -10.18 -14.35 14.32
CA ARG A 192 -10.32 -15.07 13.05
C ARG A 192 -9.77 -14.25 11.88
N LEU A 193 -10.05 -12.95 11.85
CA LEU A 193 -9.54 -12.06 10.82
C LEU A 193 -8.01 -11.99 10.85
N ARG A 194 -7.39 -11.86 12.03
CA ARG A 194 -5.93 -11.89 12.20
C ARG A 194 -5.34 -13.21 11.74
N ALA A 195 -5.91 -14.34 12.16
CA ALA A 195 -5.42 -15.66 11.74
C ALA A 195 -5.51 -15.82 10.22
N TRP A 196 -6.60 -15.36 9.62
CA TRP A 196 -6.77 -15.34 8.17
C TRP A 196 -5.75 -14.43 7.49
N LEU A 197 -5.55 -13.20 7.98
CA LEU A 197 -4.59 -12.23 7.44
C LEU A 197 -3.16 -12.74 7.52
N VAL A 198 -2.72 -13.27 8.67
CA VAL A 198 -1.37 -13.83 8.84
C VAL A 198 -1.15 -14.97 7.84
N LYS A 199 -2.12 -15.88 7.72
CA LYS A 199 -2.06 -17.02 6.80
C LYS A 199 -1.99 -16.61 5.32
N HIS A 200 -2.63 -15.51 4.92
CA HIS A 200 -2.70 -15.10 3.51
C HIS A 200 -1.72 -13.96 3.16
N SER A 201 -1.10 -13.31 4.13
CA SER A 201 -0.21 -12.15 3.94
C SER A 201 0.95 -12.42 2.98
N SER A 202 1.63 -13.56 3.16
CA SER A 202 2.75 -14.01 2.31
C SER A 202 2.29 -14.22 0.87
N SER A 203 1.12 -14.84 0.70
CA SER A 203 0.50 -15.07 -0.61
C SER A 203 0.06 -13.77 -1.29
N MET A 204 -0.49 -12.81 -0.56
CA MET A 204 -0.90 -11.51 -1.09
C MET A 204 0.31 -10.69 -1.56
N LEU A 205 1.37 -10.63 -0.74
CA LEU A 205 2.62 -9.96 -1.10
C LEU A 205 3.26 -10.61 -2.34
N SER A 206 3.32 -11.95 -2.37
CA SER A 206 3.81 -12.71 -3.52
C SER A 206 3.02 -12.37 -4.79
N TRP A 207 1.69 -12.42 -4.74
CA TRP A 207 0.85 -12.10 -5.90
C TRP A 207 0.97 -10.65 -6.34
N GLY A 208 1.02 -9.70 -5.40
CA GLY A 208 1.23 -8.28 -5.70
C GLY A 208 2.55 -8.04 -6.44
N MET A 209 3.66 -8.58 -5.91
CA MET A 209 4.97 -8.50 -6.56
C MET A 209 4.98 -9.18 -7.94
N ALA A 210 4.29 -10.32 -8.09
CA ALA A 210 4.22 -11.04 -9.35
C ALA A 210 3.42 -10.24 -10.41
N ILE A 211 2.25 -9.71 -10.07
CA ILE A 211 1.43 -8.92 -11.00
C ILE A 211 2.19 -7.65 -11.41
N VAL A 212 2.68 -6.87 -10.45
CA VAL A 212 3.40 -5.62 -10.73
C VAL A 212 4.66 -5.89 -11.54
N GLY A 213 5.46 -6.89 -11.13
CA GLY A 213 6.66 -7.27 -11.85
C GLY A 213 6.39 -7.70 -13.29
N PHE A 214 5.34 -8.51 -13.50
CA PHE A 214 4.92 -8.93 -14.84
C PHE A 214 4.45 -7.76 -15.70
N LEU A 215 3.60 -6.87 -15.17
CA LEU A 215 3.10 -5.71 -15.90
C LEU A 215 4.23 -4.76 -16.32
N LEU A 216 5.15 -4.46 -15.40
CA LEU A 216 6.32 -3.63 -15.69
C LEU A 216 7.23 -4.27 -16.77
N ALA A 217 7.49 -5.57 -16.66
CA ALA A 217 8.31 -6.30 -17.62
C ALA A 217 7.64 -6.35 -19.00
N ARG A 218 6.33 -6.61 -19.05
CA ARG A 218 5.56 -6.64 -20.29
C ARG A 218 5.55 -5.28 -20.98
N ASP A 219 5.30 -4.21 -20.23
CA ASP A 219 5.27 -2.85 -20.76
C ASP A 219 6.62 -2.43 -21.34
N ALA A 220 7.71 -2.70 -20.62
CA ALA A 220 9.06 -2.45 -21.12
C ALA A 220 9.41 -3.29 -22.35
N ALA A 221 9.01 -4.57 -22.37
CA ALA A 221 9.25 -5.45 -23.52
C ALA A 221 8.51 -4.96 -24.77
N ALA A 222 7.28 -4.44 -24.62
CA ALA A 222 6.54 -3.86 -25.73
C ALA A 222 7.30 -2.67 -26.34
N HIS A 223 7.83 -1.76 -25.53
CA HIS A 223 8.59 -0.60 -26.04
C HIS A 223 9.99 -0.95 -26.59
N LEU A 224 10.59 -2.07 -26.16
CA LEU A 224 11.95 -2.45 -26.57
C LEU A 224 12.00 -3.32 -27.83
N PHE A 225 10.94 -4.09 -28.09
CA PHE A 225 10.95 -5.19 -29.05
C PHE A 225 9.79 -5.21 -30.05
N LEU A 226 8.74 -4.40 -29.84
CA LEU A 226 7.61 -4.25 -30.77
C LEU A 226 7.64 -2.85 -31.40
#